data_AF-A0A1S9RQZ8-F1
#
_entry.id   AF-A0A1S9RQZ8-F1
#
_cell.length_a   1.000
_cell.length_b   1.000
_cell.length_c   1.000
_cell.angle_alpha   90.00
_cell.angle_beta   90.00
_cell.angle_gamma   90.00
#
_symmetry.space_group_name_H-M   'P 1'
#
loop_
_entity.id
_entity.type
_entity.pdbx_description
1 polymer ?
#
loop_
_entity_poly.entity_id
_entity_poly.type
_entity_poly.pdbx_seq_one_letter_code
_entity_poly.pdbx_strand_id
1 'polypeptide(L)'
;MGAASTKGEPAGLFIAFLIWCFEIWAVNDYFAEMVTYLPVPSPFLRFGSEWVDGELGFAIVWIFFLNTAFPVPSVIVAMEIMITFWADKVPVEAIIVANIVLYALLNMISVHYFGFAEFYLTIFKVILMRYS
;
A
#
# COMPACT_ATOMS: atom_id res chain seq x y z
N MET A 1 9.34 9.30 5.45
CA MET A 1 9.53 10.46 4.54
C MET A 1 10.44 11.55 5.12
N GLY A 2 11.25 11.32 6.17
CA GLY A 2 12.13 12.35 6.74
C GLY A 2 13.53 12.47 6.13
N ALA A 3 14.01 11.44 5.41
CA ALA A 3 15.38 11.40 4.89
C ALA A 3 15.56 12.07 3.51
N ALA A 4 14.47 12.30 2.77
CA ALA A 4 14.54 12.94 1.44
C ALA A 4 14.66 14.47 1.52
N SER A 5 14.29 15.07 2.65
CA SER A 5 14.18 16.53 2.78
C SER A 5 15.49 17.24 3.14
N THR A 6 16.55 16.50 3.51
CA THR A 6 17.83 17.10 3.97
C THR A 6 18.88 17.24 2.87
N LYS A 7 18.67 16.64 1.68
CA LYS A 7 19.66 16.62 0.59
C LYS A 7 19.13 17.04 -0.79
N GLY A 8 17.82 17.09 -0.99
CA GLY A 8 17.22 17.49 -2.27
C GLY A 8 16.97 18.99 -2.34
N GLU A 9 17.28 19.62 -3.47
CA GLU A 9 16.87 21.00 -3.74
C GLU A 9 15.32 21.08 -3.73
N PRO A 10 14.71 22.06 -3.02
CA PRO A 10 13.25 22.17 -2.91
C PRO A 10 12.52 22.19 -4.26
N ALA A 11 13.16 22.76 -5.29
CA ALA A 11 12.63 22.80 -6.65
C ALA A 11 12.61 21.40 -7.31
N GLY A 12 13.65 20.58 -7.11
CA GLY A 12 13.71 19.23 -7.66
C GLY A 12 12.65 18.31 -7.06
N LEU A 13 12.38 18.45 -5.76
CA LEU A 13 11.32 17.70 -5.08
C LEU A 13 9.93 18.08 -5.63
N PHE A 14 9.70 19.38 -5.86
CA PHE A 14 8.44 19.89 -6.41
C PHE A 14 8.20 19.40 -7.85
N ILE A 15 9.22 19.44 -8.70
CA ILE A 15 9.10 18.96 -10.08
C ILE A 15 8.84 17.44 -10.12
N ALA A 16 9.58 16.66 -9.32
CA ALA A 16 9.35 15.22 -9.21
C ALA A 16 7.93 14.89 -8.73
N PHE A 17 7.42 15.66 -7.76
CA PHE A 17 6.04 15.54 -7.30
C PHE A 17 5.02 15.84 -8.41
N LEU A 18 5.21 16.91 -9.18
CA LEU A 18 4.30 17.25 -10.29
C LEU A 18 4.27 16.16 -11.37
N ILE A 19 5.43 15.61 -11.74
CA ILE A 19 5.52 14.53 -12.73
C ILE A 19 4.74 13.30 -12.24
N TRP A 20 4.91 12.93 -10.97
CA TRP A 20 4.20 11.82 -10.36
C TRP A 20 2.68 12.06 -10.28
N CYS A 21 2.26 13.26 -9.90
CA CYS A 21 0.84 13.62 -9.89
C CYS A 21 0.20 13.57 -11.28
N PHE A 22 0.93 14.01 -12.31
CA PHE A 22 0.44 13.98 -13.68
C PHE A 22 0.26 12.54 -14.19
N GLU A 23 1.21 11.65 -13.90
CA GLU A 23 1.14 10.24 -14.28
C GLU A 23 -0.07 9.55 -13.63
N ILE A 24 -0.26 9.72 -12.33
CA ILE A 24 -1.42 9.18 -11.61
C ILE A 24 -2.73 9.76 -12.15
N TRP A 25 -2.77 11.07 -12.43
CA TRP A 25 -3.97 11.72 -12.96
C TRP A 25 -4.37 11.14 -14.32
N ALA A 26 -3.43 11.01 -15.25
CA ALA A 26 -3.67 10.45 -16.57
C ALA A 26 -4.17 9.00 -16.49
N VAL A 27 -3.53 8.15 -15.67
CA VAL A 27 -3.94 6.75 -15.48
C VAL A 27 -5.36 6.66 -14.90
N ASN A 28 -5.71 7.53 -13.95
CA ASN A 28 -7.03 7.52 -13.34
C ASN A 28 -8.12 7.98 -14.33
N ASP A 29 -7.83 8.96 -15.17
CA ASP A 29 -8.78 9.46 -16.18
C ASP A 29 -9.13 8.36 -17.21
N TYR A 30 -8.13 7.68 -17.77
CA TYR A 30 -8.36 6.54 -18.66
C TYR A 30 -9.11 5.39 -17.96
N PHE A 31 -8.77 5.12 -16.70
CA PHE A 31 -9.45 4.08 -15.93
C PHE A 31 -10.92 4.44 -15.66
N ALA A 32 -11.22 5.71 -15.39
CA ALA A 32 -12.59 6.18 -15.17
C ALA A 32 -13.44 6.00 -16.44
N GLU A 33 -12.90 6.29 -17.62
CA GLU A 33 -13.57 6.04 -18.90
C GLU A 33 -13.88 4.54 -19.09
N MET A 34 -12.92 3.66 -18.80
CA MET A 34 -13.12 2.20 -18.88
C MET A 34 -14.21 1.69 -17.91
N VAL A 35 -14.22 2.19 -16.67
CA VAL A 35 -15.21 1.79 -15.65
C VAL A 35 -16.62 2.27 -16.01
N THR A 36 -16.75 3.49 -16.54
CA THR A 36 -18.05 4.04 -16.95
C THR A 36 -18.62 3.36 -18.17
N TYR A 37 -17.76 2.89 -19.10
CA TYR A 37 -18.18 2.11 -20.26
C TYR A 37 -18.64 0.69 -19.89
N LEU A 38 -17.88 -0.02 -19.05
CA LEU A 38 -18.20 -1.39 -18.64
C LEU A 38 -18.07 -1.56 -17.12
N PRO A 39 -19.16 -1.34 -16.36
CA PRO A 39 -19.13 -1.49 -14.91
C PRO A 39 -19.09 -2.97 -14.52
N VAL A 40 -17.88 -3.49 -14.24
CA VAL A 40 -17.67 -4.85 -13.73
C VAL A 40 -17.09 -4.83 -12.31
N PRO A 41 -17.44 -5.83 -11.47
CA PRO A 41 -16.79 -5.98 -10.17
C PRO A 41 -15.31 -6.33 -10.35
N SER A 42 -14.44 -5.71 -9.55
CA SER A 42 -12.97 -5.78 -9.65
C SER A 42 -12.42 -5.35 -11.03
N PRO A 43 -12.64 -4.08 -11.43
CA PRO A 43 -12.34 -3.62 -12.78
C PRO A 43 -10.85 -3.66 -13.13
N PHE A 44 -9.96 -3.38 -12.18
CA PHE A 44 -8.51 -3.24 -12.45
C PHE A 44 -7.86 -4.51 -13.00
N LEU A 45 -8.06 -5.66 -12.34
CA LEU A 45 -7.45 -6.93 -12.75
C LEU A 45 -8.08 -7.48 -14.04
N ARG A 46 -9.38 -7.20 -14.25
CA ARG A 46 -10.15 -7.73 -15.37
C ARG A 46 -9.96 -6.90 -16.65
N PHE A 47 -9.78 -5.58 -16.52
CA PHE A 47 -9.58 -4.73 -17.70
C PHE A 47 -8.26 -4.99 -18.43
N GLY A 48 -7.23 -5.45 -17.73
CA GLY A 48 -5.97 -5.86 -18.36
C GLY A 48 -6.16 -6.99 -19.39
N SER A 49 -6.99 -8.00 -19.07
CA SER A 49 -7.28 -9.10 -19.98
C SER A 49 -8.36 -8.77 -21.03
N GLU A 50 -9.31 -7.91 -20.69
CA GLU A 50 -10.48 -7.64 -21.55
C GLU A 50 -10.20 -6.57 -22.61
N TRP A 51 -9.35 -5.57 -22.32
CA TRP A 51 -9.12 -4.42 -23.21
C TRP A 51 -7.80 -4.48 -23.99
N VAL A 52 -6.81 -5.22 -23.51
CA VAL A 52 -5.47 -5.25 -24.14
C VAL A 52 -5.16 -6.61 -24.74
N ASP A 53 -4.88 -7.61 -23.89
CA ASP A 53 -4.63 -8.99 -24.29
C ASP A 53 -4.73 -9.89 -23.04
N GLY A 54 -5.18 -11.13 -23.21
CA GLY A 54 -5.23 -12.12 -22.14
C GLY A 54 -3.85 -12.39 -21.51
N GLU A 55 -2.78 -12.38 -22.31
CA GLU A 55 -1.40 -12.57 -21.82
C GLU A 55 -0.94 -11.39 -20.94
N LEU A 56 -1.27 -10.16 -21.34
CA LEU A 56 -0.96 -8.96 -20.56
C LEU A 56 -1.80 -8.88 -19.28
N GLY A 57 -3.07 -9.31 -19.34
CA GLY A 57 -3.89 -9.47 -18.15
C GLY A 57 -3.26 -10.40 -17.10
N PHE A 58 -2.72 -11.54 -17.54
CA PHE A 58 -2.00 -12.45 -16.65
C PHE A 58 -0.74 -11.79 -16.06
N ALA A 59 0.05 -11.08 -16.87
CA ALA A 59 1.23 -10.36 -16.39
C ALA A 59 0.87 -9.28 -15.33
N ILE A 60 -0.19 -8.50 -15.55
CA ILE A 60 -0.67 -7.48 -14.61
C ILE A 60 -1.06 -8.09 -13.26
N VAL A 61 -1.73 -9.25 -13.28
CA VAL A 61 -2.09 -9.98 -12.05
C VAL A 61 -0.84 -10.36 -11.26
N TRP A 62 0.20 -10.88 -11.91
CA TRP A 62 1.46 -11.21 -11.25
C TRP A 62 2.21 -9.99 -10.72
N ILE A 63 2.27 -8.92 -11.49
CA ILE A 63 2.90 -7.66 -11.06
C ILE A 63 2.16 -7.10 -9.83
N PHE A 64 0.83 -7.12 -9.83
CA PHE A 64 0.01 -6.68 -8.72
C PHE A 64 0.19 -7.56 -7.47
N PHE A 65 0.21 -8.89 -7.65
CA PHE A 65 0.49 -9.83 -6.57
C PHE A 65 1.87 -9.58 -5.95
N LEU A 66 2.91 -9.42 -6.77
CA LEU A 66 4.26 -9.12 -6.30
C LEU A 66 4.31 -7.75 -5.58
N ASN A 67 3.65 -6.74 -6.13
CA ASN A 67 3.59 -5.40 -5.53
C ASN A 67 2.93 -5.41 -4.13
N THR A 68 1.94 -6.28 -3.91
CA THR A 68 1.27 -6.44 -2.61
C THR A 68 1.98 -7.41 -1.67
N ALA A 69 2.73 -8.38 -2.19
CA ALA A 69 3.47 -9.36 -1.40
C ALA A 69 4.79 -8.81 -0.83
N PHE A 70 5.58 -8.08 -1.61
CA PHE A 70 6.89 -7.56 -1.17
C PHE A 70 6.86 -6.58 0.01
N PRO A 71 5.80 -5.77 0.21
CA PRO A 71 5.68 -4.94 1.40
C PRO A 71 5.46 -5.72 2.71
N VAL A 72 4.96 -6.96 2.66
CA VAL A 72 4.66 -7.72 3.88
C VAL A 72 5.92 -7.96 4.73
N PRO A 73 7.03 -8.48 4.18
CA PRO A 73 8.29 -8.60 4.92
C PRO A 73 8.83 -7.26 5.45
N SER A 74 8.68 -6.17 4.68
CA SER A 74 9.23 -4.88 5.11
C SER A 74 8.52 -4.32 6.33
N VAL A 75 7.21 -4.56 6.48
CA VAL A 75 6.47 -4.19 7.68
C VAL A 75 6.85 -5.05 8.89
N ILE A 76 7.11 -6.35 8.69
CA ILE A 76 7.57 -7.23 9.78
C ILE A 76 8.92 -6.74 10.34
N VAL A 77 9.85 -6.36 9.47
CA VAL A 77 11.15 -5.79 9.88
C VAL A 77 10.96 -4.43 10.57
N ALA A 78 10.06 -3.57 10.08
CA ALA A 78 9.79 -2.29 10.73
C ALA A 78 9.21 -2.47 12.15
N MET A 79 8.32 -3.46 12.35
CA MET A 79 7.75 -3.80 13.65
C MET A 79 8.80 -4.37 14.60
N GLU A 80 9.73 -5.18 14.10
CA GLU A 80 10.87 -5.69 14.88
C GLU A 80 11.76 -4.54 15.39
N ILE A 81 12.15 -3.61 14.52
CA ILE A 81 12.91 -2.42 14.90
C ILE A 81 12.16 -1.59 15.95
N MET A 82 10.84 -1.42 15.79
CA MET A 82 10.01 -0.67 16.73
C MET A 82 9.94 -1.34 18.10
N ILE A 83 9.76 -2.65 18.17
CA ILE A 83 9.67 -3.39 19.44
C ILE A 83 11.01 -3.37 20.16
N THR A 84 12.12 -3.57 19.43
CA THR A 84 13.47 -3.50 19.98
C THR A 84 13.79 -2.10 20.53
N PHE A 85 13.20 -1.02 19.97
CA PHE A 85 13.35 0.32 20.54
C PHE A 85 12.75 0.47 21.95
N TRP A 86 11.70 -0.29 22.30
CA TRP A 86 11.04 -0.21 23.62
C TRP A 86 11.40 -1.37 24.56
N ALA A 87 11.88 -2.50 24.04
CA ALA A 87 12.17 -3.71 24.81
C ALA A 87 13.45 -4.42 24.32
N ASP A 88 14.58 -4.15 24.97
CA ASP A 88 15.91 -4.71 24.61
C ASP A 88 16.08 -6.22 24.89
N LYS A 89 15.13 -6.88 25.56
CA LYS A 89 15.29 -8.24 26.11
C LYS A 89 14.55 -9.35 25.37
N VAL A 90 13.86 -9.06 24.27
CA VAL A 90 13.06 -10.06 23.55
C VAL A 90 13.87 -10.67 22.40
N PRO A 91 13.95 -12.01 22.27
CA PRO A 91 14.64 -12.63 21.14
C PRO A 91 13.96 -12.29 19.82
N VAL A 92 14.75 -11.85 18.83
CA VAL A 92 14.29 -11.39 17.50
C VAL A 92 13.41 -12.44 16.81
N GLU A 93 13.78 -13.71 16.93
CA GLU A 93 13.04 -14.84 16.34
C GLU A 93 11.60 -14.91 16.86
N ALA A 94 11.39 -14.65 18.17
CA ALA A 94 10.05 -14.69 18.76
C ALA A 94 9.18 -13.53 18.27
N ILE A 95 9.76 -12.35 18.03
CA ILE A 95 9.05 -11.18 17.50
C ILE A 95 8.58 -11.45 16.06
N ILE A 96 9.45 -12.04 15.23
CA ILE A 96 9.12 -12.37 13.84
C ILE A 96 8.00 -13.41 13.78
N VAL A 97 8.11 -14.50 14.55
CA VAL A 97 7.09 -15.56 14.59
C VAL A 97 5.75 -15.00 15.10
N ALA A 98 5.77 -14.19 16.16
CA ALA A 98 4.56 -13.55 16.68
C ALA A 98 3.89 -12.63 15.64
N ASN A 99 4.67 -11.82 14.92
CA ASN A 99 4.16 -10.96 13.86
C ASN A 99 3.55 -11.75 12.70
N ILE A 100 4.19 -12.85 12.26
CA ILE A 100 3.65 -13.70 11.19
C ILE A 100 2.31 -14.34 11.61
N VAL A 101 2.22 -14.84 12.84
CA VAL A 101 0.98 -15.42 13.38
C VAL A 101 -0.11 -14.35 13.44
N LEU A 102 0.20 -13.15 13.92
CA LEU A 102 -0.75 -12.04 13.95
C LEU A 102 -1.23 -11.67 12.54
N TYR A 103 -0.32 -11.60 11.56
CA TYR A 103 -0.67 -11.35 10.16
C TYR A 103 -1.59 -12.43 9.60
N ALA A 104 -1.33 -13.70 9.89
CA ALA A 104 -2.20 -14.80 9.47
C ALA A 104 -3.60 -14.69 10.08
N LEU A 105 -3.69 -14.35 11.38
CA LEU A 105 -4.97 -14.14 12.05
C LEU A 105 -5.74 -12.94 11.48
N LEU A 106 -5.06 -11.82 11.21
CA LEU A 106 -5.66 -10.64 10.59
C LEU A 106 -6.20 -10.95 9.18
N ASN A 107 -5.50 -11.76 8.39
CA ASN A 107 -5.98 -12.21 7.08
C ASN A 107 -7.23 -13.10 7.17
N MET A 108 -7.50 -13.74 8.30
CA MET A 108 -8.70 -14.54 8.53
C MET A 108 -9.89 -13.71 9.03
N ILE A 109 -9.67 -12.49 9.51
CA ILE A 109 -10.75 -11.61 9.94
C ILE A 109 -11.50 -11.12 8.70
N SER A 110 -12.84 -11.26 8.72
CA SER A 110 -13.71 -10.82 7.63
C SER A 110 -13.45 -9.36 7.25
N VAL A 111 -13.34 -9.11 5.94
CA VAL A 111 -13.10 -7.80 5.29
C VAL A 111 -13.99 -6.69 5.86
N HIS A 112 -15.18 -7.06 6.34
CA HIS A 112 -16.11 -6.14 6.98
C HIS A 112 -15.53 -5.48 8.24
N TYR A 113 -14.89 -6.21 9.16
CA TYR A 113 -14.34 -5.62 10.38
C TYR A 113 -13.12 -4.75 10.11
N PHE A 114 -12.34 -5.13 9.10
CA PHE A 114 -11.20 -4.36 8.64
C PHE A 114 -11.61 -2.97 8.13
N GLY A 115 -12.69 -2.89 7.33
CA GLY A 115 -13.20 -1.60 6.84
C GLY A 115 -13.64 -0.64 7.95
N PHE A 116 -14.26 -1.16 9.02
CA PHE A 116 -14.59 -0.34 10.18
C PHE A 116 -13.34 0.15 10.92
N ALA A 117 -12.34 -0.72 11.13
CA ALA A 117 -11.10 -0.33 11.80
C ALA A 117 -10.33 0.74 11.01
N GLU A 118 -10.23 0.61 9.68
CA GLU A 118 -9.58 1.60 8.82
C GLU A 118 -10.26 2.97 8.87
N PHE A 119 -11.59 3.01 8.96
CA PHE A 119 -12.33 4.26 9.10
C PHE A 119 -11.90 5.03 10.36
N TYR A 120 -11.87 4.35 11.52
CA TYR A 120 -11.45 4.97 12.78
C TYR A 120 -9.96 5.34 12.79
N LEU A 121 -9.09 4.49 12.25
CA LEU A 121 -7.65 4.76 12.17
C LEU A 121 -7.33 5.95 11.24
N THR A 122 -8.10 6.14 10.17
CA THR A 122 -7.94 7.27 9.25
C THR A 122 -8.32 8.58 9.92
N ILE A 123 -9.40 8.60 10.70
CA ILE A 123 -9.78 9.78 11.51
C ILE A 123 -8.63 10.13 12.47
N PHE A 124 -8.08 9.14 13.16
CA PHE A 124 -6.94 9.35 14.05
C PHE A 124 -5.71 9.93 13.32
N LYS A 125 -5.37 9.41 12.13
CA LYS A 125 -4.27 9.94 11.31
C LYS A 125 -4.45 11.41 10.94
N VAL A 126 -5.66 11.81 10.53
CA VAL A 126 -5.97 13.21 10.16
C VAL A 126 -5.80 14.14 11.37
N ILE A 127 -6.25 13.72 12.54
CA ILE A 127 -6.07 14.48 13.78
C ILE A 127 -4.57 14.61 14.09
N LEU A 128 -3.81 13.52 14.00
CA LEU A 128 -2.39 13.52 14.34
C LEU A 128 -1.56 14.41 13.40
N MET A 129 -1.87 14.43 12.10
CA MET A 129 -1.21 15.32 11.12
C MET A 129 -1.40 16.81 11.43
N ARG A 130 -2.49 17.20 12.12
CA ARG A 130 -2.72 18.60 12.50
C ARG A 130 -1.82 19.09 13.64
N TYR A 131 -1.21 18.18 14.41
CA TYR A 131 -0.39 18.50 15.58
C TYR A 131 1.11 18.19 15.40
N SER A 132 1.51 17.74 14.20
CA SER A 132 2.91 17.52 13.79
C SER A 132 3.40 18.67 12.92
#